data_AF-A0A2V5M3L7-F1
#
_entry.id   AF-A0A2V5M3L7-F1
#
_cell.length_a   1.000
_cell.length_b   1.000
_cell.length_c   1.000
_cell.angle_alpha   90.00
_cell.angle_beta   90.00
_cell.angle_gamma   90.00
#
_symmetry.space_group_name_H-M   'P 1'
#
loop_
_entity.id
_entity.type
_entity.pdbx_description
1 polymer ?
#
loop_
_entity_poly.entity_id
_entity_poly.type
_entity_poly.pdbx_seq_one_letter_code
_entity_poly.pdbx_strand_id
1 'polypeptide(L)'
;FLPPSQAELETDYKRELKKHFGIMFNNLYTLTNLPIGRFASYLRRNNKLDEYMELLVQAFNPATINGLMCRNTISVGWHGVVYDCDFNQQLGMQWNNGPLMFLWDVDPAKIEGRKIMTGNHCFGCTAGAGSSCGGAIV
;
A
#
# COMPACT_ATOMS: atom_id res chain seq x y z
N PHE A 1 -0.32 -12.12 10.06
CA PHE A 1 -1.05 -11.45 8.95
C PHE A 1 -0.12 -10.74 7.99
N LEU A 2 1.00 -10.17 8.45
CA LEU A 2 2.03 -9.64 7.54
C LEU A 2 2.76 -10.78 6.82
N PRO A 3 3.17 -10.58 5.57
CA PRO A 3 3.98 -11.57 4.88
C PRO A 3 5.39 -11.67 5.48
N PRO A 4 6.01 -12.85 5.45
CA PRO A 4 7.44 -13.03 5.74
C PRO A 4 8.35 -12.24 4.80
N SER A 5 9.67 -12.34 5.04
CA SER A 5 10.71 -11.76 4.19
C SER A 5 10.50 -12.11 2.72
N GLN A 6 10.47 -11.08 1.86
CA GLN A 6 10.30 -11.26 0.42
C GLN A 6 11.41 -12.13 -0.17
N ALA A 7 12.66 -11.96 0.29
CA ALA A 7 13.82 -12.71 -0.20
C ALA A 7 13.76 -14.21 0.18
N GLU A 8 13.30 -14.51 1.39
CA GLU A 8 13.10 -15.89 1.85
C GLU A 8 11.97 -16.56 1.06
N LEU A 9 10.83 -15.88 0.93
CA LEU A 9 9.71 -16.37 0.13
C LEU A 9 10.10 -16.56 -1.33
N GLU A 10 10.84 -15.63 -1.93
CA GLU A 10 11.31 -15.78 -3.31
C GLU A 10 12.14 -17.05 -3.50
N THR A 11 13.07 -17.33 -2.57
CA THR A 11 13.92 -18.52 -2.61
C THR A 11 13.10 -19.80 -2.50
N ASP A 12 12.18 -19.85 -1.54
CA ASP A 12 11.34 -21.02 -1.31
C ASP A 12 10.38 -21.27 -2.48
N TYR A 13 9.71 -20.23 -2.99
CA TYR A 13 8.81 -20.36 -4.14
C TYR A 13 9.57 -20.76 -5.41
N LYS A 14 10.77 -20.23 -5.66
CA LYS A 14 11.60 -20.69 -6.79
C LYS A 14 11.94 -22.17 -6.69
N ARG A 15 12.27 -22.66 -5.49
CA ARG A 15 12.61 -24.07 -5.26
C ARG A 15 11.39 -24.98 -5.46
N GLU A 16 10.30 -24.70 -4.75
CA GLU A 16 9.12 -25.57 -4.75
C GLU A 16 8.39 -25.56 -6.10
N LEU A 17 8.23 -24.38 -6.72
CA LEU A 17 7.54 -24.28 -8.01
C LEU A 17 8.32 -24.95 -9.15
N LYS A 18 9.65 -24.85 -9.14
CA LYS A 18 10.49 -25.57 -10.10
C LYS A 18 10.41 -27.08 -9.90
N LYS A 19 10.54 -27.54 -8.66
CA LYS A 19 10.55 -28.98 -8.32
C LYS A 19 9.23 -29.67 -8.64
N HIS A 20 8.10 -29.04 -8.30
CA HIS A 20 6.79 -29.67 -8.41
C HIS A 20 6.07 -29.37 -9.73
N PHE A 21 6.37 -28.25 -10.39
CA PHE A 21 5.62 -27.79 -11.56
C PHE A 21 6.49 -27.36 -12.75
N GLY A 22 7.82 -27.35 -12.61
CA GLY A 22 8.74 -26.85 -13.65
C GLY A 22 8.63 -25.34 -13.91
N ILE A 23 7.95 -24.60 -13.02
CA ILE A 23 7.73 -23.15 -13.16
C ILE A 23 8.97 -22.40 -12.70
N MET A 24 9.40 -21.41 -13.50
CA MET A 24 10.48 -20.48 -13.17
C MET A 24 9.97 -19.06 -13.29
N PHE A 25 10.41 -18.19 -12.40
CA PHE A 25 10.09 -16.76 -12.40
C PHE A 25 11.29 -15.94 -11.93
N ASN A 26 11.27 -14.64 -12.24
CA ASN A 26 12.42 -13.77 -12.00
C ASN A 26 12.41 -13.19 -10.58
N ASN A 27 11.30 -12.54 -10.19
CA ASN A 27 11.16 -11.84 -8.92
C ASN A 27 9.83 -12.21 -8.25
N LEU A 28 9.81 -12.25 -6.92
CA LEU A 28 8.60 -12.35 -6.11
C LEU A 28 8.37 -11.03 -5.37
N TYR A 29 7.13 -10.55 -5.38
CA TYR A 29 6.73 -9.37 -4.64
C TYR A 29 5.70 -9.73 -3.58
N THR A 30 5.97 -9.39 -2.33
CA THR A 30 4.99 -9.54 -1.25
C THR A 30 4.10 -8.31 -1.21
N LEU A 31 2.79 -8.53 -1.03
CA LEU A 31 1.83 -7.45 -0.87
C LEU A 31 1.10 -7.58 0.48
N THR A 32 1.23 -6.59 1.35
CA THR A 32 0.47 -6.50 2.60
C THR A 32 -0.97 -6.10 2.28
N ASN A 33 -1.92 -6.88 2.80
CA ASN A 33 -3.34 -6.56 2.67
C ASN A 33 -3.67 -5.30 3.49
N LEU A 34 -4.11 -4.23 2.82
CA LEU A 34 -4.51 -3.03 3.56
C LEU A 34 -5.85 -3.20 4.29
N PRO A 35 -6.03 -2.57 5.47
CA PRO A 35 -7.24 -2.66 6.28
C PRO A 35 -8.39 -1.81 5.71
N ILE A 36 -8.70 -1.99 4.43
CA ILE A 36 -9.76 -1.28 3.70
C ILE A 36 -10.67 -2.25 2.94
N GLY A 37 -11.81 -1.74 2.45
CA GLY A 37 -12.71 -2.47 1.54
C GLY A 37 -13.12 -3.86 2.04
N ARG A 38 -12.90 -4.87 1.18
CA ARG A 38 -13.30 -6.26 1.46
C ARG A 38 -12.53 -6.88 2.63
N PHE A 39 -11.23 -6.59 2.75
CA PHE A 39 -10.41 -7.14 3.82
C PHE A 39 -10.80 -6.56 5.19
N ALA A 40 -11.02 -5.24 5.27
CA ALA A 40 -11.59 -4.61 6.47
C ALA A 40 -12.94 -5.23 6.85
N SER A 41 -13.82 -5.45 5.86
CA SER A 41 -15.14 -6.05 6.08
C SER A 41 -15.02 -7.48 6.61
N TYR A 42 -14.07 -8.26 6.09
CA TYR A 42 -13.76 -9.59 6.60
C TYR A 42 -13.26 -9.54 8.05
N LEU A 43 -12.31 -8.66 8.37
CA LEU A 43 -11.77 -8.51 9.73
C LEU A 43 -12.86 -8.13 10.73
N ARG A 44 -13.75 -7.19 10.38
CA ARG A 44 -14.89 -6.80 11.24
C ARG A 44 -15.82 -7.96 11.52
N ARG A 45 -16.21 -8.74 10.50
CA ARG A 45 -17.09 -9.91 10.68
C ARG A 45 -16.48 -10.99 11.58
N ASN A 46 -15.15 -11.03 11.69
CA ASN A 46 -14.44 -11.99 12.52
C ASN A 46 -13.94 -11.39 13.84
N ASN A 47 -14.32 -10.15 14.19
CA ASN A 47 -13.83 -9.43 15.37
C ASN A 47 -12.29 -9.33 15.46
N LYS A 48 -11.61 -9.22 14.31
CA LYS A 48 -10.14 -9.13 14.21
C LYS A 48 -9.61 -7.77 13.77
N LEU A 49 -10.50 -6.80 13.53
CA LEU A 49 -10.08 -5.51 12.97
C LEU A 49 -9.13 -4.77 13.92
N ASP A 50 -9.47 -4.70 15.20
CA ASP A 50 -8.68 -3.95 16.18
C ASP A 50 -7.31 -4.59 16.40
N GLU A 51 -7.26 -5.92 16.57
CA GLU A 51 -6.01 -6.69 16.64
C GLU A 51 -5.13 -6.46 15.42
N TYR A 52 -5.74 -6.47 14.22
CA TYR A 52 -4.99 -6.24 12.99
C TYR A 52 -4.48 -4.81 12.87
N MET A 53 -5.27 -3.82 13.29
CA MET A 53 -4.82 -2.43 13.32
C MET A 53 -3.67 -2.23 14.31
N GLU A 54 -3.73 -2.86 15.49
CA GLU A 54 -2.66 -2.82 16.48
C GLU A 54 -1.36 -3.43 15.92
N LEU A 55 -1.46 -4.58 15.24
CA LEU A 55 -0.31 -5.19 14.55
C LEU A 55 0.33 -4.22 13.56
N LEU A 56 -0.47 -3.49 12.76
CA LEU A 56 0.06 -2.53 11.79
C LEU A 56 0.73 -1.33 12.46
N VAL A 57 0.18 -0.84 13.56
CA VAL A 57 0.75 0.26 14.34
C VAL A 57 2.07 -0.17 14.98
N GLN A 58 2.12 -1.36 15.58
CA GLN A 58 3.34 -1.91 16.19
C GLN A 58 4.42 -2.23 15.14
N ALA A 59 4.01 -2.58 13.92
CA ALA A 59 4.92 -2.83 12.81
C ALA A 59 5.39 -1.55 12.09
N PHE A 60 4.96 -0.35 12.52
CA PHE A 60 5.38 0.91 11.92
C PHE A 60 6.91 1.01 11.87
N ASN A 61 7.45 1.19 10.66
CA ASN A 61 8.88 1.28 10.43
C ASN A 61 9.22 2.60 9.72
N PRO A 62 9.86 3.57 10.40
CA PRO A 62 10.27 4.84 9.81
C PRO A 62 11.15 4.72 8.56
N ALA A 63 11.93 3.65 8.42
CA ALA A 63 12.78 3.43 7.25
C ALA A 63 11.97 3.29 5.95
N THR A 64 10.70 2.89 6.05
CA THR A 64 9.79 2.76 4.90
C THR A 64 9.39 4.10 4.30
N ILE A 65 9.45 5.19 5.08
CA ILE A 65 8.86 6.48 4.71
C ILE A 65 9.42 6.96 3.37
N ASN A 66 10.74 6.90 3.17
CA ASN A 66 11.36 7.38 1.93
C ASN A 66 10.98 6.55 0.70
N GLY A 67 10.61 5.29 0.88
CA GLY A 67 10.20 4.39 -0.20
C GLY A 67 8.70 4.42 -0.51
N LEU A 68 7.90 5.21 0.22
CA LEU A 68 6.45 5.28 0.00
C LEU A 68 6.10 5.93 -1.34
N MET A 69 5.29 5.26 -2.15
CA MET A 69 4.87 5.75 -3.47
C MET A 69 4.13 7.10 -3.40
N CYS A 70 3.30 7.32 -2.39
CA CYS A 70 2.53 8.57 -2.26
C CYS A 70 3.41 9.83 -2.12
N ARG A 71 4.73 9.70 -1.93
CA ARG A 71 5.68 10.81 -1.89
C ARG A 71 6.09 11.32 -3.27
N ASN A 72 6.10 10.45 -4.28
CA ASN A 72 6.57 10.77 -5.63
C ASN A 72 5.56 10.45 -6.74
N THR A 73 4.46 9.78 -6.41
CA THR A 73 3.33 9.54 -7.31
C THR A 73 2.04 10.14 -6.76
N ILE A 74 1.06 10.25 -7.66
CA ILE A 74 -0.34 10.57 -7.37
C ILE A 74 -1.20 9.50 -8.05
N SER A 75 -2.41 9.28 -7.53
CA SER A 75 -3.41 8.44 -8.20
C SER A 75 -4.41 9.32 -8.96
N VAL A 76 -4.73 8.94 -10.18
CA VAL A 76 -5.71 9.64 -11.01
C VAL A 76 -6.88 8.70 -11.27
N GLY A 77 -8.06 9.08 -10.78
CA GLY A 77 -9.31 8.38 -11.04
C GLY A 77 -9.71 8.48 -12.51
N TRP A 78 -10.56 7.57 -12.96
CA TRP A 78 -10.98 7.48 -14.36
C TRP A 78 -11.73 8.72 -14.89
N HIS A 79 -12.35 9.50 -14.00
CA HIS A 79 -12.96 10.80 -14.31
C HIS A 79 -11.96 11.97 -14.32
N GLY A 80 -10.67 11.72 -14.07
CA GLY A 80 -9.63 12.73 -13.95
C GLY A 80 -9.43 13.30 -12.55
N VAL A 81 -10.16 12.85 -11.52
CA VAL A 81 -9.99 13.31 -10.13
C VAL A 81 -8.67 12.79 -9.54
N VAL A 82 -7.92 13.64 -8.86
CA VAL A 82 -6.58 13.35 -8.32
C VAL A 82 -6.64 13.06 -6.82
N TYR A 83 -5.86 12.06 -6.40
CA TYR A 83 -5.71 11.60 -5.02
C TYR A 83 -4.23 11.42 -4.69
N ASP A 84 -3.87 11.49 -3.40
CA ASP A 84 -2.48 11.26 -2.99
C ASP A 84 -1.98 9.83 -3.23
N CYS A 85 -2.88 8.85 -3.23
CA CYS A 85 -2.59 7.45 -3.54
C CYS A 85 -3.86 6.69 -3.96
N ASP A 86 -3.67 5.48 -4.46
CA ASP A 86 -4.73 4.55 -4.86
C ASP A 86 -5.65 4.18 -3.69
N PHE A 87 -5.13 4.03 -2.48
CA PHE A 87 -5.93 3.74 -1.29
C PHE A 87 -6.78 4.94 -0.86
N ASN A 88 -6.26 6.16 -0.95
CA ASN A 88 -7.05 7.37 -0.74
C ASN A 88 -8.17 7.45 -1.78
N GLN A 89 -7.89 7.10 -3.05
CA GLN A 89 -8.93 6.98 -4.07
C GLN A 89 -10.00 5.95 -3.69
N GLN A 90 -9.62 4.75 -3.24
CA GLN A 90 -10.59 3.73 -2.82
C GLN A 90 -11.42 4.14 -1.60
N LEU A 91 -10.90 5.02 -0.76
CA LEU A 91 -11.59 5.57 0.40
C LEU A 91 -12.33 6.89 0.11
N GLY A 92 -12.23 7.43 -1.11
CA GLY A 92 -12.77 8.74 -1.46
C GLY A 92 -12.09 9.92 -0.74
N MET A 93 -10.89 9.71 -0.20
CA MET A 93 -10.12 10.71 0.55
C MET A 93 -9.46 11.70 -0.42
N GLN A 94 -10.11 12.84 -0.61
CA GLN A 94 -9.60 13.91 -1.49
C GLN A 94 -8.37 14.58 -0.91
N TRP A 95 -7.59 15.20 -1.79
CA TRP A 95 -6.42 15.98 -1.40
C TRP A 95 -6.84 17.12 -0.46
N ASN A 96 -6.18 17.22 0.71
CA ASN A 96 -6.55 18.13 1.81
C ASN A 96 -8.00 18.01 2.30
N ASN A 97 -8.72 16.93 1.96
CA ASN A 97 -10.17 16.81 2.14
C ASN A 97 -10.95 18.01 1.57
N GLY A 98 -10.40 18.64 0.53
CA GLY A 98 -10.94 19.83 -0.12
C GLY A 98 -11.91 19.50 -1.25
N PRO A 99 -12.22 20.49 -2.12
CA PRO A 99 -12.99 20.24 -3.33
C PRO A 99 -12.27 19.24 -4.23
N LEU A 100 -13.03 18.60 -5.13
CA LEU A 100 -12.47 17.72 -6.15
C LEU A 100 -11.41 18.48 -6.94
N MET A 101 -10.22 17.89 -7.05
CA MET A 101 -9.16 18.39 -7.90
C MET A 101 -9.04 17.49 -9.11
N PHE A 102 -9.15 18.07 -10.31
CA PHE A 102 -8.96 17.32 -11.55
C PHE A 102 -7.54 17.47 -12.06
N LEU A 103 -7.06 16.48 -12.81
CA LEU A 103 -5.70 16.42 -13.33
C LEU A 103 -5.32 17.67 -14.13
N TRP A 104 -6.25 18.22 -14.92
CA TRP A 104 -6.03 19.42 -15.72
C TRP A 104 -6.01 20.72 -14.90
N ASP A 105 -6.43 20.68 -13.64
CA ASP A 105 -6.36 21.82 -12.71
C ASP A 105 -5.09 21.78 -11.84
N VAL A 106 -4.32 20.69 -11.92
CA VAL A 106 -3.12 20.52 -11.10
C VAL A 106 -1.98 21.38 -11.64
N ASP A 107 -1.42 22.20 -10.76
CA ASP A 107 -0.17 22.93 -10.98
C ASP A 107 1.02 22.04 -10.57
N PRO A 108 1.84 21.52 -11.51
CA PRO A 108 2.93 20.60 -11.19
C PRO A 108 3.94 21.19 -10.19
N ALA A 109 4.15 22.51 -10.22
CA ALA A 109 5.07 23.19 -9.32
C ALA A 109 4.61 23.19 -7.86
N LYS A 110 3.31 22.91 -7.61
CA LYS A 110 2.72 22.86 -6.27
C LYS A 110 2.50 21.43 -5.74
N ILE A 111 2.80 20.41 -6.54
CA ILE A 111 2.68 19.00 -6.13
C ILE A 111 3.84 18.60 -5.21
N GLU A 112 5.03 19.13 -5.47
CA GLU A 112 6.22 18.81 -4.69
C GLU A 112 6.11 19.38 -3.26
N GLY A 113 6.51 18.59 -2.26
CA GLY A 113 6.41 18.98 -0.85
C GLY A 113 4.99 19.10 -0.32
N ARG A 114 3.97 18.69 -1.09
CA ARG A 114 2.58 18.68 -0.63
C ARG A 114 2.40 17.87 0.65
N LYS A 115 1.42 18.27 1.46
CA LYS A 115 0.93 17.43 2.54
C LYS A 115 0.11 16.28 1.95
N ILE A 116 0.50 15.05 2.29
CA ILE A 116 -0.22 13.83 1.92
C ILE A 116 -1.30 13.57 2.96
N MET A 117 -2.52 13.32 2.51
CA MET A 117 -3.61 12.92 3.41
C MET A 117 -3.36 11.50 3.93
N THR A 118 -3.22 11.37 5.24
CA THR A 118 -2.99 10.10 5.93
C THR A 118 -4.25 9.59 6.62
N GLY A 119 -4.38 8.28 6.74
CA GLY A 119 -5.40 7.62 7.55
C GLY A 119 -4.91 6.28 8.10
N ASN A 120 -5.78 5.53 8.76
CA ASN A 120 -5.41 4.25 9.40
C ASN A 120 -4.78 3.24 8.42
N HIS A 121 -5.20 3.26 7.15
CA HIS A 121 -4.65 2.37 6.12
C HIS A 121 -3.15 2.63 5.85
N CYS A 122 -2.65 3.84 6.14
CA CYS A 122 -1.24 4.18 5.97
C CYS A 122 -0.32 3.33 6.86
N PHE A 123 -0.80 2.81 8.00
CA PHE A 123 -0.01 1.90 8.82
C PHE A 123 0.36 0.61 8.07
N GLY A 124 -0.49 0.15 7.15
CA GLY A 124 -0.12 -0.95 6.26
C GLY A 124 0.98 -0.55 5.28
N CYS A 125 0.93 0.67 4.74
CA CYS A 125 1.99 1.25 3.89
C CYS A 125 3.34 1.36 4.59
N THR A 126 3.33 1.67 5.89
CA THR A 126 4.54 1.92 6.68
C THR A 126 5.05 0.71 7.47
N ALA A 127 4.36 -0.43 7.39
CA ALA A 127 4.78 -1.66 8.07
C ALA A 127 5.97 -2.37 7.39
N GLY A 128 6.30 -1.99 6.15
CA GLY A 128 7.50 -2.44 5.43
C GLY A 128 7.40 -3.80 4.73
N ALA A 129 6.49 -4.67 5.18
CA ALA A 129 6.30 -6.01 4.64
C ALA A 129 5.45 -6.07 3.35
N GLY A 130 5.74 -5.25 2.34
CA GLY A 130 5.08 -5.40 1.03
C GLY A 130 4.01 -4.38 0.70
N SER A 131 4.23 -3.12 0.98
CA SER A 131 3.14 -2.14 0.95
C SER A 131 3.09 -1.26 -0.30
N SER A 132 3.93 -1.59 -1.29
CA SER A 132 4.02 -0.88 -2.57
C SER A 132 3.75 -1.84 -3.73
N CYS A 133 3.40 -1.32 -4.90
CA CYS A 133 3.35 -2.12 -6.13
C CYS A 133 4.72 -2.70 -6.52
N GLY A 134 5.81 -2.30 -5.86
CA GLY A 134 7.16 -2.85 -5.98
C GLY A 134 7.54 -3.87 -4.89
N GLY A 135 6.59 -4.31 -4.06
CA GLY A 135 6.81 -5.26 -2.98
C GLY A 135 7.29 -4.62 -1.68
N ALA A 136 8.09 -5.36 -0.90
CA ALA A 136 8.69 -4.89 0.35
C ALA A 136 9.75 -3.82 0.06
N ILE A 137 9.73 -2.75 0.85
CA ILE A 137 10.57 -1.56 0.64
C ILE A 137 11.67 -1.39 1.71
N VAL A 138 11.71 -2.31 2.67
CA VAL A 138 12.71 -2.44 3.74
C VAL A 138 12.89 -3.91 4.10
#